data_AF-A0A8D8DY09-F1
#
_entry.id   AF-A0A8D8DY09-F1
#
_cell.length_a   1.000
_cell.length_b   1.000
_cell.length_c   1.000
_cell.angle_alpha   90.00
_cell.angle_beta   90.00
_cell.angle_gamma   90.00
#
_symmetry.space_group_name_H-M   'P 1'
#
loop_
_entity.id
_entity.type
_entity.pdbx_description
1 polymer ?
#
loop_
_entity_poly.entity_id
_entity_poly.type
_entity_poly.pdbx_seq_one_letter_code
_entity_poly.pdbx_strand_id
1 'polypeptide(L)'
;MEAPKVELCENPRQNASLLSVLTFWWTKDMFRKGSTRTLGLSDLYTPLEADRSDTLGDGLEKHWKQQLQTHPKQPSKSVKPSLVKAIFRTFWRELMLLSTVTLFGEIILRIAQPILLGRLLLYFRRQTDMTHEEALYY
;
A
#
# COMPACT_ATOMS: atom_id res chain seq x y z
N MET A 1 -30.65 -13.78 5.63
CA MET A 1 -31.09 -12.41 5.32
C MET A 1 -30.05 -11.84 4.38
N GLU A 2 -30.36 -11.78 3.09
CA GLU A 2 -29.46 -11.12 2.12
C GLU A 2 -29.55 -9.61 2.36
N ALA A 3 -28.41 -8.96 2.49
CA ALA A 3 -28.36 -7.51 2.64
C ALA A 3 -28.95 -6.85 1.38
N PRO A 4 -29.72 -5.75 1.51
CA PRO A 4 -30.22 -5.03 0.34
C PRO A 4 -29.03 -4.61 -0.54
N LYS A 5 -29.06 -5.01 -1.82
CA LYS A 5 -28.06 -4.60 -2.81
C LYS A 5 -28.22 -3.11 -3.08
N VAL A 6 -27.39 -2.30 -2.44
CA VAL A 6 -27.24 -0.88 -2.79
C VAL A 6 -26.36 -0.82 -4.03
N GLU A 7 -26.86 -0.25 -5.12
CA GLU A 7 -26.04 0.03 -6.30
C GLU A 7 -25.05 1.14 -5.95
N LEU A 8 -23.76 0.78 -5.94
CA LEU A 8 -22.66 1.67 -5.61
C LEU A 8 -21.97 2.14 -6.89
N CYS A 9 -21.49 3.38 -6.89
CA CYS A 9 -20.71 3.91 -8.01
C CYS A 9 -19.37 3.18 -8.16
N GLU A 10 -18.86 3.11 -9.39
CA GLU A 10 -17.52 2.57 -9.65
C GLU A 10 -16.43 3.38 -8.97
N ASN A 11 -15.38 2.69 -8.54
CA ASN A 11 -14.28 3.33 -7.84
C ASN A 11 -13.45 4.19 -8.81
N PRO A 12 -13.33 5.51 -8.58
CA PRO A 12 -12.54 6.39 -9.45
C PRO A 12 -11.06 6.01 -9.50
N ARG A 13 -10.57 5.20 -8.54
CA ARG A 13 -9.22 4.61 -8.58
C ARG A 13 -9.01 3.67 -9.78
N GLN A 14 -10.05 3.01 -10.29
CA GLN A 14 -9.92 2.07 -11.42
C GLN A 14 -9.50 2.76 -12.72
N ASN A 15 -10.00 3.97 -12.95
CA ASN A 15 -9.74 4.75 -14.17
C ASN A 15 -8.72 5.88 -13.95
N ALA A 16 -8.07 5.93 -12.77
CA ALA A 16 -7.13 6.99 -12.43
C ALA A 16 -5.76 6.79 -13.09
N SER A 17 -5.13 7.88 -13.52
CA SER A 17 -3.74 7.87 -13.98
C SER A 17 -2.78 7.57 -12.82
N LEU A 18 -1.57 7.07 -13.13
CA LEU A 18 -0.56 6.75 -12.11
C LEU A 18 -0.22 7.93 -11.20
N LEU A 19 -0.14 9.14 -11.75
CA LEU A 19 0.08 10.37 -10.97
C LEU A 19 -1.10 10.68 -10.04
N SER A 20 -2.33 10.49 -10.51
CA SER A 20 -3.54 10.66 -9.69
C SER A 20 -3.58 9.64 -8.54
N VAL A 21 -3.18 8.39 -8.80
CA VAL A 21 -3.08 7.35 -7.77
C VAL A 21 -2.01 7.70 -6.74
N LEU A 22 -0.81 8.09 -7.18
CA LEU A 22 0.32 8.42 -6.31
C LEU A 22 0.03 9.63 -5.39
N THR A 23 -0.63 10.65 -5.92
CA THR A 23 -0.98 11.87 -5.19
C THR A 23 -2.33 11.78 -4.47
N PHE A 24 -3.01 10.63 -4.53
CA PHE A 24 -4.37 10.41 -4.02
C PHE A 24 -5.42 11.38 -4.59
N TRP A 25 -5.15 12.00 -5.72
CA TRP A 25 -6.00 13.05 -6.30
C TRP A 25 -7.41 12.54 -6.65
N TRP A 26 -7.54 11.26 -7.00
CA TRP A 26 -8.82 10.59 -7.27
C TRP A 26 -9.83 10.64 -6.10
N THR A 27 -9.36 10.89 -4.87
CA THR A 27 -10.23 11.01 -3.68
C THR A 27 -10.83 12.41 -3.49
N LYS A 28 -10.37 13.41 -4.24
CA LYS A 28 -10.73 14.83 -4.05
C LYS A 28 -12.24 15.07 -4.00
N ASP A 29 -12.99 14.44 -4.90
CA ASP A 29 -14.45 14.63 -4.98
C ASP A 29 -15.18 14.02 -3.78
N MET A 30 -14.68 12.90 -3.26
CA MET A 30 -15.21 12.29 -2.04
C MET A 30 -15.04 13.23 -0.85
N PHE A 31 -13.84 13.79 -0.67
CA PHE A 31 -13.56 14.73 0.40
C PHE A 31 -14.37 16.02 0.28
N ARG A 32 -14.55 16.54 -0.95
CA ARG A 32 -15.40 17.72 -1.18
C ARG A 32 -16.86 17.48 -0.80
N LYS A 33 -17.42 16.32 -1.18
CA LYS A 33 -18.78 15.92 -0.81
C LYS A 33 -18.91 15.78 0.71
N GLY A 34 -17.97 15.09 1.35
CA GLY A 34 -17.94 14.90 2.80
C GLY A 34 -17.77 16.20 3.60
N SER A 35 -17.10 17.21 3.03
CA SER A 35 -16.99 18.54 3.64
C SER A 35 -18.29 19.33 3.58
N THR A 36 -19.18 19.03 2.64
CA THR A 36 -20.43 19.78 2.42
C THR A 36 -21.62 19.09 3.10
N ARG A 37 -21.61 17.75 3.16
CA ARG A 37 -22.69 16.94 3.73
C ARG A 37 -22.18 15.65 4.36
N THR A 38 -22.97 15.06 5.26
CA THR A 38 -22.73 13.71 5.78
C THR A 38 -22.89 12.67 4.67
N LEU A 39 -21.88 11.81 4.50
CA LEU A 39 -21.88 10.74 3.50
C LEU A 39 -22.81 9.60 3.94
N GLY A 40 -23.64 9.12 3.01
CA GLY A 40 -24.48 7.93 3.20
C GLY A 40 -23.92 6.68 2.52
N LEU A 41 -24.63 5.56 2.62
CA LEU A 41 -24.23 4.30 1.96
C LEU A 41 -24.19 4.42 0.44
N SER A 42 -25.08 5.22 -0.15
CA SER A 42 -25.16 5.47 -1.59
C SER A 42 -24.03 6.34 -2.14
N ASP A 43 -23.28 7.04 -1.28
CA ASP A 43 -22.12 7.85 -1.68
C ASP A 43 -20.82 7.04 -1.70
N LEU A 44 -20.85 5.78 -1.22
CA LEU A 44 -19.69 4.90 -1.21
C LEU A 44 -19.42 4.34 -2.61
N TYR A 45 -18.15 4.08 -2.87
CA TYR A 45 -17.71 3.42 -4.11
C TYR A 45 -17.64 1.90 -3.92
N THR A 46 -17.75 1.16 -5.02
CA THR A 46 -17.49 -0.27 -5.04
C THR A 46 -16.03 -0.57 -4.63
N PRO A 47 -15.79 -1.71 -3.97
CA PRO A 47 -14.43 -2.19 -3.74
C PRO A 47 -13.71 -2.40 -5.08
N LEU A 48 -12.40 -2.13 -5.08
CA LEU A 48 -11.54 -2.45 -6.21
C LEU A 48 -11.57 -3.96 -6.46
N GLU A 49 -11.48 -4.40 -7.72
CA GLU A 49 -11.49 -5.83 -8.06
C GLU A 49 -10.45 -6.64 -7.25
N ALA A 50 -9.26 -6.06 -7.03
CA ALA A 50 -8.19 -6.69 -6.25
C ALA A 50 -8.53 -6.85 -4.75
N ASP A 51 -9.40 -5.97 -4.22
CA ASP A 51 -9.76 -5.91 -2.80
C ASP A 51 -11.10 -6.63 -2.52
N ARG A 52 -11.70 -7.27 -3.53
CA ARG A 52 -12.96 -8.01 -3.37
C ARG A 52 -12.73 -9.28 -2.55
N SER A 53 -13.63 -9.52 -1.60
CA SER A 53 -13.61 -10.71 -0.73
C SER A 53 -13.61 -12.00 -1.52
N ASP A 54 -14.35 -12.04 -2.61
CA ASP A 54 -14.54 -13.26 -3.41
C ASP A 54 -13.23 -13.64 -4.10
N THR A 55 -12.59 -12.67 -4.76
CA THR A 55 -11.30 -12.86 -5.44
C THR A 55 -10.18 -13.23 -4.47
N LEU A 56 -10.09 -12.55 -3.33
CA LEU A 56 -9.10 -12.84 -2.30
C LEU A 56 -9.36 -14.20 -1.62
N GLY A 57 -10.63 -14.53 -1.39
CA GLY A 57 -11.09 -15.79 -0.82
C GLY A 57 -10.73 -16.98 -1.71
N ASP A 58 -11.01 -16.89 -3.01
CA ASP A 58 -10.65 -17.91 -3.99
C ASP A 58 -9.14 -18.13 -4.07
N GLY A 59 -8.37 -17.04 -4.04
CA GLY A 59 -6.90 -17.08 -4.00
C GLY A 59 -6.39 -17.82 -2.76
N LEU A 60 -6.90 -17.47 -1.58
CA LEU A 60 -6.56 -18.13 -0.33
C LEU A 60 -6.95 -19.60 -0.33
N GLU A 61 -8.15 -19.93 -0.79
CA GLU A 61 -8.66 -21.29 -0.84
C GLU A 61 -7.78 -22.18 -1.74
N LYS A 62 -7.35 -21.66 -2.89
CA LYS A 62 -6.41 -22.33 -3.79
C LYS A 62 -5.08 -22.65 -3.09
N HIS A 63 -4.49 -21.68 -2.41
CA HIS A 63 -3.24 -21.88 -1.68
C HIS A 63 -3.40 -22.85 -0.49
N TRP A 64 -4.55 -22.83 0.17
CA TRP A 64 -4.90 -23.76 1.23
C TRP A 64 -5.03 -25.20 0.72
N LYS A 65 -5.79 -25.41 -0.37
CA LYS A 65 -5.94 -26.73 -1.02
C LYS A 65 -4.59 -27.28 -1.50
N GLN A 66 -3.75 -26.44 -2.10
CA GLN A 66 -2.39 -26.83 -2.49
C GLN A 66 -1.55 -27.30 -1.30
N GLN A 67 -1.65 -26.59 -0.16
CA GLN A 67 -0.92 -26.99 1.04
C GLN A 67 -1.40 -28.36 1.52
N LEU A 68 -2.71 -28.59 1.59
CA LEU A 68 -3.29 -29.87 1.98
C LEU A 68 -2.87 -31.03 1.06
N GLN A 69 -2.80 -30.81 -0.26
CA GLN A 69 -2.40 -31.82 -1.23
C GLN A 69 -0.88 -32.11 -1.21
N THR A 70 -0.06 -31.10 -0.93
CA THR A 70 1.40 -31.25 -0.92
C THR A 70 1.90 -31.99 0.32
N HIS A 71 1.09 -32.11 1.38
CA HIS A 71 1.41 -32.93 2.55
C HIS A 71 1.10 -34.41 2.25
N PRO A 72 2.11 -35.26 2.00
CA PRO A 72 1.86 -36.68 1.82
C PRO A 72 1.46 -37.26 3.18
N LYS A 73 0.63 -38.29 3.15
CA LYS A 73 0.25 -39.15 4.28
C LYS A 73 1.45 -39.94 4.86
N GLN A 74 2.67 -39.41 4.81
CA GLN A 74 3.86 -40.05 5.36
C GLN A 74 4.06 -39.64 6.83
N PRO A 75 4.07 -40.60 7.77
CA PRO A 75 4.07 -40.34 9.21
C PRO A 75 5.40 -39.77 9.75
N SER A 76 6.47 -39.73 8.96
CA SER A 76 7.82 -39.37 9.43
C SER A 76 8.15 -37.86 9.34
N LYS A 77 7.45 -37.06 8.51
CA LYS A 77 7.69 -35.61 8.32
C LYS A 77 6.39 -34.82 8.16
N SER A 78 5.36 -35.15 8.93
CA SER A 78 4.06 -34.48 8.88
C SER A 78 4.13 -33.08 9.52
N VAL A 79 4.68 -32.11 8.78
CA VAL A 79 4.52 -30.70 9.12
C VAL A 79 3.03 -30.38 9.05
N LYS A 80 2.43 -29.99 10.17
CA LYS A 80 1.00 -29.65 10.25
C LYS A 80 0.68 -28.53 9.26
N PRO A 81 -0.43 -28.62 8.49
CA PRO A 81 -0.84 -27.51 7.63
C PRO A 81 -1.13 -26.29 8.50
N SER A 82 -0.45 -25.18 8.21
CA SER A 82 -0.63 -23.89 8.88
C SER A 82 -1.40 -22.93 7.98
N LEU A 83 -2.55 -22.44 8.45
CA LEU A 83 -3.34 -21.45 7.72
C LEU A 83 -2.56 -20.14 7.55
N VAL A 84 -1.76 -19.76 8.56
CA VAL A 84 -0.90 -18.57 8.52
C VAL A 84 0.05 -18.61 7.33
N LYS A 85 0.59 -19.80 7.01
CA LYS A 85 1.48 -19.98 5.85
C LYS A 85 0.75 -19.79 4.52
N ALA A 86 -0.52 -20.22 4.43
CA ALA A 86 -1.34 -20.02 3.23
C ALA A 86 -1.73 -18.54 3.05
N ILE A 87 -2.08 -17.86 4.14
CA ILE A 87 -2.33 -16.41 4.14
C ILE A 87 -1.07 -15.68 3.68
N PHE A 88 0.08 -15.95 4.30
CA PHE A 88 1.33 -15.31 3.91
C PHE A 88 1.65 -15.54 2.44
N ARG A 89 1.50 -16.76 1.92
CA ARG A 89 1.71 -17.06 0.49
C ARG A 89 0.76 -16.32 -0.46
N THR A 90 -0.44 -15.97 0.00
CA THR A 90 -1.42 -15.23 -0.82
C THR A 90 -1.03 -13.76 -0.91
N PHE A 91 -0.63 -13.15 0.21
CA PHE A 91 -0.40 -11.69 0.31
C PHE A 91 1.06 -11.26 0.25
N TRP A 92 2.05 -12.17 0.27
CA TRP A 92 3.46 -11.79 0.43
C TRP A 92 3.97 -10.81 -0.63
N ARG A 93 3.48 -10.90 -1.88
CA ARG A 93 3.92 -10.02 -2.97
C ARG A 93 3.54 -8.58 -2.71
N GLU A 94 2.29 -8.36 -2.31
CA GLU A 94 1.76 -7.03 -2.00
C GLU A 94 2.41 -6.46 -0.74
N LEU A 95 2.55 -7.29 0.30
CA LEU A 95 3.28 -6.95 1.52
C LEU A 95 4.73 -6.56 1.22
N MET A 96 5.44 -7.32 0.39
CA MET A 96 6.82 -7.01 0.02
C MET A 96 6.92 -5.70 -0.76
N LEU A 97 6.07 -5.49 -1.76
CA LEU A 97 6.06 -4.25 -2.54
C LEU A 97 5.81 -3.02 -1.66
N LEU A 98 4.76 -3.08 -0.82
CA LEU A 98 4.41 -2.00 0.09
C LEU A 98 5.55 -1.75 1.10
N SER A 99 6.13 -2.82 1.63
CA SER A 99 7.25 -2.73 2.57
C SER A 99 8.48 -2.11 1.93
N THR A 100 8.82 -2.47 0.69
CA THR A 100 9.97 -1.90 -0.03
C THR A 100 9.78 -0.41 -0.30
N VAL A 101 8.60 0.01 -0.76
CA VAL A 101 8.31 1.44 -1.00
C VAL A 101 8.39 2.24 0.30
N THR A 102 7.79 1.73 1.37
CA THR A 102 7.80 2.40 2.68
C THR A 102 9.21 2.47 3.26
N LEU A 103 9.97 1.37 3.19
CA LEU A 103 11.34 1.31 3.69
C LEU A 103 12.26 2.27 2.94
N PHE A 104 12.12 2.37 1.62
CA PHE A 104 12.88 3.31 0.80
C PHE A 104 12.59 4.76 1.19
N GLY A 105 11.30 5.11 1.34
CA GLY A 105 10.88 6.44 1.79
C GLY A 105 11.42 6.78 3.18
N GLU A 106 11.25 5.87 4.15
CA GLU A 106 11.71 6.06 5.52
C GLU A 106 13.24 6.18 5.60
N ILE A 107 14.01 5.28 4.97
CA ILE A 107 15.47 5.32 5.06
C ILE A 107 16.01 6.60 4.40
N ILE A 108 15.55 6.91 3.19
CA ILE A 108 16.13 8.03 2.42
C ILE A 108 15.72 9.36 3.02
N LEU A 109 14.42 9.58 3.28
CA LEU A 109 13.96 10.87 3.79
C LEU A 109 14.52 11.15 5.18
N ARG A 110 14.58 10.12 6.04
CA ARG A 110 15.04 10.26 7.43
C ARG A 110 16.54 10.48 7.56
N ILE A 111 17.34 9.94 6.64
CA ILE A 111 18.78 10.23 6.57
C ILE A 111 19.05 11.56 5.86
N ALA A 112 18.28 11.88 4.82
CA ALA A 112 18.44 13.14 4.08
C ALA A 112 18.18 14.36 4.97
N GLN A 113 17.15 14.34 5.81
CA GLN A 113 16.80 15.45 6.71
C GLN A 113 17.98 16.00 7.54
N PRO A 114 18.70 15.21 8.37
CA PRO A 114 19.80 15.72 9.17
C PRO A 114 21.03 16.11 8.32
N ILE A 115 21.26 15.47 7.17
CA ILE A 115 22.37 15.83 6.28
C ILE A 115 22.11 17.20 5.65
N LEU A 116 20.91 17.41 5.09
CA LEU A 116 20.51 18.68 4.50
C LEU A 116 20.54 19.80 5.56
N LEU A 117 20.00 19.54 6.75
CA LEU A 117 20.04 20.50 7.85
C LEU A 117 21.49 20.81 8.28
N GLY A 118 22.34 19.79 8.41
CA GLY A 118 23.75 19.96 8.76
C GLY A 118 24.51 20.80 7.73
N ARG A 119 24.25 20.60 6.44
CA ARG A 119 24.86 21.37 5.36
C ARG A 119 24.35 22.81 5.31
N LEU A 120 23.05 23.02 5.51
CA LEU A 120 22.47 24.35 5.62
C LEU A 120 23.14 25.14 6.76
N LEU A 121 23.34 24.51 7.93
CA LEU A 121 24.03 25.13 9.05
C LEU A 121 25.51 25.45 8.74
N LEU A 122 26.19 24.60 7.98
CA LEU A 122 27.58 24.85 7.55
C LEU A 122 27.67 26.04 6.59
N TYR A 123 26.75 26.16 5.63
CA TYR A 123 26.68 27.30 4.72
C TYR A 123 26.55 28.65 5.45
N PHE A 124 25.76 28.72 6.53
CA PHE A 124 25.60 29.93 7.32
C PHE A 124 26.75 30.17 8.33
N ARG A 125 27.68 29.22 8.50
CA ARG A 125 28.85 29.40 9.37
C ARG A 125 29.91 30.18 8.60
N ARG A 126 30.24 31.38 9.12
CA ARG A 126 31.03 32.47 8.52
C ARG A 126 32.47 32.16 8.05
N GLN A 127 32.86 30.90 7.92
CA GLN A 127 34.12 30.44 7.32
C GLN A 127 33.88 29.10 6.61
N THR A 128 33.56 29.13 5.32
CA THR A 128 33.69 27.97 4.45
C THR A 128 33.95 28.44 3.02
N ASP A 129 35.00 27.92 2.39
CA ASP A 129 35.30 28.05 0.96
C ASP A 129 34.32 27.21 0.11
N MET A 130 33.01 27.27 0.41
CA MET A 130 32.00 26.59 -0.40
C MET A 130 31.52 27.53 -1.50
N THR A 131 31.82 27.15 -2.74
CA THR A 131 31.51 27.93 -3.93
C THR A 131 29.99 27.90 -4.19
N HIS A 132 29.42 29.00 -4.67
CA HIS A 132 27.97 29.17 -4.88
C HIS A 132 27.33 28.07 -5.76
N GLU A 133 28.12 27.48 -6.66
CA GLU A 133 27.76 26.35 -7.52
C GLU A 133 27.51 25.06 -6.73
N GLU A 134 28.32 24.78 -5.72
CA GLU A 134 28.16 23.58 -4.89
C GLU A 134 26.92 23.66 -3.99
N ALA A 135 26.53 24.86 -3.58
CA ALA A 135 25.34 25.10 -2.77
C ALA A 135 24.01 24.84 -3.52
N LEU A 136 24.02 24.85 -4.86
CA LEU A 136 22.83 24.68 -5.69
C LEU A 136 22.43 23.21 -5.91
N TYR A 137 23.36 22.28 -5.70
CA TYR A 137 23.13 20.83 -5.88
C TYR A 137 22.52 20.14 -4.64
N TYR A 138 22.39 20.84 -3.51
CA TYR A 138 21.95 20.30 -2.22
C TYR A 138 20.81 21.10 -1.62
#